data_AF-A0A660NI78-F1
#
_entry.id   AF-A0A660NI78-F1
#
_cell.length_a   1.000
_cell.length_b   1.000
_cell.length_c   1.000
_cell.angle_alpha   90.00
_cell.angle_beta   90.00
_cell.angle_gamma   90.00
#
_symmetry.space_group_name_H-M   'P 1'
#
loop_
_entity.id
_entity.type
_entity.pdbx_description
1 polymer ?
#
loop_
_entity_poly.entity_id
_entity_poly.type
_entity_poly.pdbx_seq_one_letter_code
_entity_poly.pdbx_strand_id
1 'polypeptide(L)'
;REGWEGWRPASWALFTAHRPSLKKLPDVGDVETQSFSVDKVLALRPDVIVLARWQYRSLGADADRLQQAGIPIVVVDYNEETVASHVASTLLIGEVTGQQKRARKIADEYRSAVEAVQARIEQAGLPKPKIYAEFGNKGPSEYSFAYGRSQWGALVDLAGGDNIAAPYVQYWGPMNPEQILAAKPEVILITGAESSKVPTAMRMGIDVSREDALKRLESFAQRPGWSSLPAVRSKRIHGAYQGASRSVADYASVQYIAKAAYPSLFQDIDPQASYLGFYKRWLPVVPRGTFYVEPETGH
;
A
#
# COMPACT_ATOMS: atom_id res chain seq x y z
N ARG A 1 16.97 -0.34 12.52
CA ARG A 1 16.92 0.87 11.64
C ARG A 1 16.84 0.49 10.18
N GLU A 2 17.40 -0.67 9.81
CA GLU A 2 17.34 -1.25 8.46
C GLU A 2 15.94 -1.16 7.80
N GLY A 3 14.86 -1.48 8.51
CA GLY A 3 13.50 -1.37 7.94
C GLY A 3 13.12 0.06 7.51
N TRP A 4 13.33 1.06 8.37
CA TRP A 4 12.91 2.45 8.09
C TRP A 4 13.88 3.18 7.16
N GLU A 5 15.18 3.11 7.46
CA GLU A 5 16.22 3.82 6.70
C GLU A 5 16.60 3.09 5.42
N GLY A 6 16.63 1.76 5.45
CA GLY A 6 17.04 0.94 4.30
C GLY A 6 15.92 0.76 3.28
N TRP A 7 14.69 0.43 3.71
CA TRP A 7 13.60 0.14 2.76
C TRP A 7 12.83 1.39 2.32
N ARG A 8 12.83 2.47 3.11
CA ARG A 8 12.10 3.72 2.83
C ARG A 8 12.96 4.96 3.08
N PRO A 9 14.15 5.07 2.45
CA PRO A 9 15.11 6.14 2.73
C PRO A 9 14.54 7.55 2.52
N ALA A 10 13.74 7.76 1.47
CA ALA A 10 13.14 9.06 1.17
C ALA A 10 12.11 9.48 2.25
N SER A 11 11.27 8.54 2.69
CA SER A 11 10.34 8.77 3.81
C SER A 11 11.10 9.07 5.10
N TRP A 12 12.13 8.26 5.42
CA TRP A 12 12.99 8.50 6.58
C TRP A 12 13.64 9.89 6.57
N ALA A 13 14.18 10.31 5.42
CA ALA A 13 14.77 11.64 5.25
C ALA A 13 13.73 12.74 5.49
N LEU A 14 12.53 12.62 4.90
CA LEU A 14 11.45 13.60 5.05
C LEU A 14 11.02 13.76 6.51
N PHE A 15 10.74 12.66 7.21
CA PHE A 15 10.27 12.71 8.60
C PHE A 15 11.38 13.15 9.57
N THR A 16 12.62 12.72 9.36
CA THR A 16 13.73 13.12 10.24
C THR A 16 14.22 14.54 10.00
N ALA A 17 14.04 15.10 8.80
CA ALA A 17 14.24 16.52 8.54
C ALA A 17 13.24 17.38 9.33
N HIS A 18 11.96 16.97 9.37
CA HIS A 18 10.94 17.63 10.17
C HIS A 18 11.14 17.43 11.68
N ARG A 19 11.50 16.22 12.11
CA ARG A 19 11.70 15.87 13.53
C ARG A 19 13.05 15.18 13.75
N PRO A 20 14.16 15.93 13.87
CA PRO A 20 15.50 15.37 14.05
C PRO A 20 15.66 14.46 15.27
N SER A 21 14.81 14.61 16.30
CA SER A 21 14.80 13.74 17.48
C SER A 21 14.53 12.27 17.14
N LEU A 22 13.86 11.97 16.02
CA LEU A 22 13.62 10.60 15.55
C LEU A 22 14.94 9.82 15.35
N LYS A 23 16.02 10.51 14.95
CA LYS A 23 17.36 9.89 14.77
C LYS A 23 18.01 9.45 16.09
N LYS A 24 17.49 9.91 17.23
CA LYS A 24 17.99 9.57 18.56
C LYS A 24 17.20 8.44 19.23
N LEU A 25 16.09 8.01 18.63
CA LEU A 25 15.30 6.91 19.19
C LEU A 25 16.12 5.61 19.18
N PRO A 26 16.07 4.83 20.29
CA PRO A 26 16.67 3.50 20.36
C PRO A 26 16.09 2.57 19.30
N ASP A 27 16.96 1.70 18.79
CA ASP A 27 16.61 0.73 17.76
C ASP A 27 16.53 -0.68 18.37
N VAL A 28 15.30 -1.18 18.48
CA VAL A 28 15.01 -2.50 19.07
C VAL A 28 15.04 -3.64 18.04
N GLY A 29 15.34 -3.33 16.78
CA GLY A 29 15.35 -4.30 15.69
C GLY A 29 14.01 -4.42 14.98
N ASP A 30 13.92 -5.37 14.07
CA ASP A 30 12.77 -5.62 13.20
C ASP A 30 12.40 -7.11 13.18
N VAL A 31 11.09 -7.40 13.21
CA VAL A 31 10.58 -8.78 13.26
C VAL A 31 10.76 -9.50 11.92
N GLU A 32 10.64 -8.79 10.80
CA GLU A 32 10.78 -9.36 9.45
C GLU A 32 12.22 -9.77 9.17
N THR A 33 13.20 -8.95 9.59
CA THR A 33 14.63 -9.28 9.45
C THR A 33 15.18 -10.15 10.57
N GLN A 34 14.32 -10.61 11.49
CA GLN A 34 14.70 -11.41 12.66
C GLN A 34 15.77 -10.74 13.54
N SER A 35 15.80 -9.40 13.53
CA SER A 35 16.76 -8.60 14.30
C SER A 35 16.18 -8.03 15.59
N PHE A 36 14.88 -8.26 15.85
CA PHE A 36 14.18 -7.83 17.05
C PHE A 36 14.83 -8.38 18.33
N SER A 37 14.96 -7.53 19.35
CA SER A 37 15.62 -7.88 20.62
C SER A 37 14.73 -7.55 21.82
N VAL A 38 14.24 -8.60 22.49
CA VAL A 38 13.50 -8.49 23.76
C VAL A 38 14.30 -7.72 24.80
N ASP A 39 15.59 -8.03 24.98
CA ASP A 39 16.41 -7.40 26.01
C ASP A 39 16.57 -5.89 25.79
N LYS A 40 16.71 -5.45 24.53
CA LYS A 40 16.70 -4.01 24.21
C LYS A 40 15.37 -3.36 24.56
N VAL A 41 14.24 -4.03 24.27
CA VAL A 41 12.90 -3.51 24.63
C VAL A 41 12.75 -3.41 26.14
N LEU A 42 13.12 -4.45 26.90
CA LEU A 42 13.05 -4.46 28.37
C LEU A 42 13.89 -3.33 28.99
N ALA A 43 15.08 -3.06 28.44
CA ALA A 43 15.94 -1.97 28.90
C ALA A 43 15.31 -0.57 28.75
N LEU A 44 14.38 -0.40 27.80
CA LEU A 44 13.66 0.87 27.59
C LEU A 44 12.51 1.09 28.58
N ARG A 45 12.04 0.03 29.25
CA ARG A 45 10.87 0.05 30.14
C ARG A 45 9.66 0.77 29.49
N PRO A 46 9.20 0.32 28.31
CA PRO A 46 8.10 0.98 27.63
C PRO A 46 6.78 0.79 28.38
N ASP A 47 5.92 1.81 28.34
CA ASP A 47 4.57 1.72 28.89
C ASP A 47 3.65 0.82 28.04
N VAL A 48 3.95 0.69 26.74
CA VAL A 48 3.18 -0.12 25.79
C VAL A 48 4.00 -0.48 24.56
N ILE A 49 3.75 -1.66 23.98
CA ILE A 49 4.27 -2.06 22.68
C ILE A 49 3.10 -2.17 21.71
N VAL A 50 3.18 -1.50 20.56
CA VAL A 50 2.19 -1.63 19.48
C VAL A 50 2.78 -2.49 18.37
N LEU A 51 2.10 -3.59 18.02
CA LEU A 51 2.54 -4.54 16.99
C LEU A 51 1.46 -4.74 15.93
N ALA A 52 1.89 -4.95 14.68
CA ALA A 52 0.99 -5.54 13.70
C ALA A 52 0.65 -6.99 14.10
N ARG A 53 -0.56 -7.46 13.76
CA ARG A 53 -1.02 -8.83 14.10
C ARG A 53 -0.04 -9.92 13.67
N TRP A 54 0.54 -9.80 12.48
CA TRP A 54 1.53 -10.78 12.00
C TRP A 54 2.84 -10.74 12.81
N GLN A 55 3.28 -9.56 13.27
CA GLN A 55 4.47 -9.41 14.11
C GLN A 55 4.23 -10.08 15.47
N TYR A 56 3.07 -9.81 16.08
CA TYR A 56 2.70 -10.43 17.35
C TYR A 56 2.71 -11.96 17.26
N ARG A 57 2.11 -12.53 16.21
CA ARG A 57 2.14 -13.97 15.95
C ARG A 57 3.55 -14.51 15.70
N SER A 58 4.39 -13.76 14.98
CA SER A 58 5.76 -14.18 14.66
C SER A 58 6.70 -14.16 15.86
N LEU A 59 6.47 -13.27 16.83
CA LEU A 59 7.31 -13.17 18.02
C LEU A 59 7.10 -14.35 18.99
N GLY A 60 5.89 -14.92 19.06
CA GLY A 60 5.61 -16.10 19.89
C GLY A 60 6.12 -15.94 21.32
N ALA A 61 7.06 -16.79 21.72
CA ALA A 61 7.66 -16.78 23.06
C ALA A 61 8.31 -15.43 23.45
N ASP A 62 8.79 -14.63 22.49
CA ASP A 62 9.33 -13.31 22.79
C ASP A 62 8.23 -12.32 23.21
N ALA A 63 7.04 -12.42 22.62
CA ALA A 63 5.88 -11.64 23.06
C ALA A 63 5.43 -12.08 24.47
N ASP A 64 5.43 -13.39 24.75
CA ASP A 64 5.10 -13.92 26.08
C ASP A 64 6.05 -13.39 27.16
N ARG A 65 7.37 -13.35 26.88
CA ARG A 65 8.38 -12.80 27.79
C ARG A 65 8.13 -11.32 28.10
N LEU A 66 7.76 -10.53 27.10
CA LEU A 66 7.44 -9.11 27.27
C LEU A 66 6.17 -8.92 28.13
N GLN A 67 5.14 -9.75 27.92
CA GLN A 67 3.93 -9.73 28.73
C GLN A 67 4.18 -10.18 30.18
N GLN A 68 5.00 -11.21 30.39
CA GLN A 68 5.42 -11.67 31.72
C GLN A 68 6.23 -10.61 32.48
N ALA A 69 6.98 -9.77 31.77
CA ALA A 69 7.64 -8.60 32.33
C ALA A 69 6.69 -7.43 32.66
N GLY A 70 5.37 -7.62 32.48
CA GLY A 70 4.35 -6.62 32.80
C GLY A 70 4.16 -5.54 31.74
N ILE A 71 4.74 -5.69 30.55
CA ILE A 71 4.60 -4.71 29.46
C ILE A 71 3.37 -5.06 28.63
N PRO A 72 2.37 -4.16 28.54
CA PRO A 72 1.18 -4.43 27.73
C PRO A 72 1.51 -4.37 26.24
N ILE A 73 0.94 -5.30 25.48
CA ILE A 73 1.05 -5.37 24.02
C ILE A 73 -0.31 -5.06 23.42
N VAL A 74 -0.34 -4.07 22.53
CA VAL A 74 -1.51 -3.68 21.74
C VAL A 74 -1.30 -4.16 20.31
N VAL A 75 -2.26 -4.93 19.81
CA VAL A 75 -2.19 -5.51 18.46
C VAL A 75 -3.15 -4.77 17.53
N VAL A 76 -2.61 -4.24 16.44
CA VAL A 76 -3.35 -3.59 15.35
C VAL A 76 -3.19 -4.37 14.04
N ASP A 77 -4.08 -4.19 13.07
CA ASP A 77 -4.00 -4.88 11.80
C ASP A 77 -4.47 -4.03 10.61
N TYR A 78 -3.53 -3.32 10.01
CA TYR A 78 -3.70 -2.71 8.68
C TYR A 78 -3.34 -3.68 7.54
N ASN A 79 -2.72 -4.82 7.84
CA ASN A 79 -2.30 -5.80 6.84
C ASN A 79 -3.45 -6.73 6.39
N GLU A 80 -4.52 -6.80 7.17
CA GLU A 80 -5.78 -7.46 6.79
C GLU A 80 -6.52 -6.70 5.67
N GLU A 81 -6.27 -5.39 5.51
CA GLU A 81 -6.80 -4.58 4.39
C GLU A 81 -8.32 -4.62 4.26
N THR A 82 -9.02 -4.73 5.38
CA THR A 82 -10.48 -4.55 5.45
C THR A 82 -10.83 -3.24 6.11
N VAL A 83 -11.97 -2.67 5.74
CA VAL A 83 -12.50 -1.46 6.36
C VAL A 83 -12.66 -1.63 7.88
N ALA A 84 -13.15 -2.78 8.32
CA ALA A 84 -13.32 -3.08 9.73
C ALA A 84 -11.99 -3.03 10.50
N SER A 85 -10.94 -3.69 9.98
CA SER A 85 -9.65 -3.78 10.68
C SER A 85 -8.89 -2.45 10.68
N HIS A 86 -8.97 -1.67 9.60
CA HIS A 86 -8.42 -0.32 9.54
C HIS A 86 -9.10 0.62 10.55
N VAL A 87 -10.43 0.62 10.59
CA VAL A 87 -11.22 1.44 11.53
C VAL A 87 -10.91 1.03 12.98
N ALA A 88 -10.98 -0.26 13.30
CA ALA A 88 -10.74 -0.76 14.65
C ALA A 88 -9.31 -0.45 15.14
N SER A 89 -8.31 -0.67 14.28
CA SER A 89 -6.90 -0.37 14.58
C SER A 89 -6.67 1.12 14.84
N THR A 90 -7.30 1.99 14.04
CA THR A 90 -7.19 3.44 14.20
C THR A 90 -7.80 3.90 15.51
N LEU A 91 -9.00 3.43 15.84
CA LEU A 91 -9.67 3.75 17.09
C LEU A 91 -8.86 3.26 18.29
N LEU A 92 -8.30 2.05 18.22
CA LEU A 92 -7.45 1.49 19.27
C LEU A 92 -6.18 2.32 19.50
N ILE A 93 -5.50 2.76 18.44
CA ILE A 93 -4.37 3.70 18.56
C ILE A 93 -4.83 5.01 19.20
N GLY A 94 -6.03 5.49 18.86
CA GLY A 94 -6.65 6.65 19.49
C GLY A 94 -6.82 6.51 21.00
N GLU A 95 -7.29 5.35 21.47
CA GLU A 95 -7.42 5.08 22.91
C GLU A 95 -6.06 5.05 23.60
N VAL A 96 -5.09 4.31 23.04
CA VAL A 96 -3.75 4.14 23.63
C VAL A 96 -2.99 5.47 23.71
N THR A 97 -3.22 6.38 22.76
CA THR A 97 -2.54 7.68 22.71
C THR A 97 -3.32 8.83 23.33
N GLY A 98 -4.54 8.58 23.84
CA GLY A 98 -5.42 9.63 24.37
C GLY A 98 -5.92 10.61 23.29
N GLN A 99 -6.01 10.16 22.04
CA GLN A 99 -6.36 10.94 20.86
C GLN A 99 -7.66 10.45 20.19
N GLN A 100 -8.63 9.99 20.98
CA GLN A 100 -9.87 9.36 20.51
C GLN A 100 -10.63 10.20 19.48
N LYS A 101 -10.78 11.52 19.73
CA LYS A 101 -11.48 12.44 18.81
C LYS A 101 -10.78 12.52 17.44
N ARG A 102 -9.45 12.50 17.43
CA ARG A 102 -8.66 12.52 16.20
C ARG A 102 -8.76 11.19 15.47
N ALA A 103 -8.61 10.08 16.19
CA ALA A 103 -8.73 8.73 15.64
C ALA A 103 -10.11 8.49 15.02
N ARG A 104 -11.19 8.94 15.66
CA ARG A 104 -12.55 8.84 15.10
C ARG A 104 -12.67 9.57 13.77
N LYS A 105 -12.17 10.80 13.66
CA LYS A 105 -12.19 11.55 12.39
C LYS A 105 -11.42 10.84 11.28
N ILE A 106 -10.25 10.28 11.59
CA ILE A 106 -9.43 9.53 10.63
C ILE A 106 -10.16 8.25 10.18
N ALA A 107 -10.71 7.49 11.12
CA ALA A 107 -11.42 6.25 10.83
C ALA A 107 -12.72 6.50 10.03
N ASP A 108 -13.44 7.57 10.34
CA ASP A 108 -14.64 7.98 9.62
C ASP A 108 -14.32 8.48 8.21
N GLU A 109 -13.21 9.22 8.02
CA GLU A 109 -12.70 9.62 6.69
C GLU A 109 -12.41 8.39 5.82
N TYR A 110 -11.68 7.41 6.38
CA TYR A 110 -11.36 6.16 5.69
C TYR A 110 -12.62 5.39 5.28
N ARG A 111 -13.49 5.08 6.26
CA ARG A 111 -14.70 4.30 6.05
C ARG A 111 -15.60 4.95 4.99
N SER A 112 -15.86 6.24 5.14
CA SER A 112 -16.74 6.97 4.22
C SER A 112 -16.18 7.00 2.79
N ALA A 113 -14.86 7.14 2.63
CA ALA A 113 -14.24 7.17 1.31
C ALA A 113 -14.35 5.82 0.58
N VAL A 114 -14.13 4.70 1.28
CA VAL A 114 -14.25 3.36 0.70
C VAL A 114 -15.71 2.99 0.43
N GLU A 115 -16.62 3.23 1.38
CA GLU A 115 -18.05 2.95 1.22
C GLU A 115 -18.66 3.77 0.07
N ALA A 116 -18.24 5.03 -0.13
CA ALA A 116 -18.70 5.85 -1.25
C ALA A 116 -18.31 5.28 -2.61
N VAL A 117 -17.10 4.71 -2.73
CA VAL A 117 -16.66 4.01 -3.95
C VAL A 117 -17.53 2.77 -4.20
N GLN A 118 -17.72 1.94 -3.18
CA GLN A 118 -18.50 0.71 -3.27
C GLN A 118 -19.96 0.98 -3.64
N ALA A 119 -20.61 1.93 -2.96
CA ALA A 119 -21.99 2.31 -3.22
C ALA A 119 -22.18 2.84 -4.66
N ARG A 120 -21.22 3.62 -5.17
CA ARG A 120 -21.29 4.15 -6.55
C ARG A 120 -21.19 3.04 -7.60
N ILE A 121 -20.31 2.05 -7.38
CA ILE A 121 -20.17 0.89 -8.27
C ILE A 121 -21.42 0.01 -8.22
N GLU A 122 -21.93 -0.27 -7.02
CA GLU A 122 -23.14 -1.06 -6.80
C GLU A 122 -24.36 -0.41 -7.48
N GLN A 123 -24.55 0.90 -7.30
CA GLN A 123 -25.65 1.64 -7.92
C GLN A 123 -25.58 1.62 -9.45
N ALA A 124 -24.37 1.62 -10.02
CA ALA A 124 -24.19 1.58 -11.47
C ALA A 124 -24.45 0.17 -12.06
N GLY A 125 -24.37 -0.90 -11.25
CA GLY A 125 -24.62 -2.27 -11.69
C GLY A 125 -23.66 -2.76 -12.79
N LEU A 126 -22.45 -2.19 -12.88
CA LEU A 126 -21.48 -2.53 -13.90
C LEU A 126 -20.77 -3.86 -13.59
N PRO A 127 -20.33 -4.63 -14.62
CA PRO A 127 -19.53 -5.83 -14.40
C PRO A 127 -18.17 -5.46 -13.82
N LYS A 128 -17.58 -6.37 -13.04
CA LYS A 128 -16.25 -6.21 -12.46
C LYS A 128 -15.16 -6.34 -13.53
N PRO A 129 -14.36 -5.29 -13.82
CA PRO A 129 -13.26 -5.39 -14.76
C PRO A 129 -12.16 -6.28 -14.21
N LYS A 130 -11.54 -7.10 -15.07
CA LYS A 130 -10.40 -7.92 -14.67
C LYS A 130 -9.16 -7.07 -14.42
N ILE A 131 -8.58 -7.16 -13.24
CA ILE A 131 -7.41 -6.38 -12.82
C ILE A 131 -6.24 -7.30 -12.49
N TYR A 132 -5.07 -6.98 -13.05
CA TYR A 132 -3.79 -7.57 -12.66
C TYR A 132 -2.98 -6.55 -11.86
N ALA A 133 -2.58 -6.89 -10.63
CA ALA A 133 -1.72 -6.06 -9.81
C ALA A 133 -0.38 -6.77 -9.53
N GLU A 134 0.74 -6.09 -9.79
CA GLU A 134 2.10 -6.62 -9.64
C GLU A 134 3.03 -5.64 -8.92
N PHE A 135 3.92 -6.17 -8.08
CA PHE A 135 5.06 -5.39 -7.59
C PHE A 135 6.15 -5.24 -8.65
N GLY A 136 6.30 -4.08 -9.27
CA GLY A 136 7.29 -3.84 -10.32
C GLY A 136 8.76 -3.79 -9.87
N ASN A 137 9.14 -4.38 -8.73
CA ASN A 137 10.51 -4.29 -8.19
C ASN A 137 11.58 -5.02 -9.00
N LYS A 138 11.20 -5.93 -9.90
CA LYS A 138 12.10 -6.67 -10.79
C LYS A 138 12.22 -6.09 -12.21
N GLY A 139 11.47 -5.03 -12.51
CA GLY A 139 11.45 -4.41 -13.83
C GLY A 139 10.65 -5.22 -14.88
N PRO A 140 10.66 -4.78 -16.15
CA PRO A 140 9.83 -5.37 -17.18
C PRO A 140 10.31 -6.75 -17.66
N SER A 141 11.60 -7.08 -17.51
CA SER A 141 12.17 -8.35 -18.00
C SER A 141 11.81 -9.57 -17.15
N GLU A 142 11.40 -9.36 -15.90
CA GLU A 142 11.06 -10.43 -14.97
C GLU A 142 9.77 -10.10 -14.22
N TYR A 143 8.86 -11.06 -14.13
CA TYR A 143 7.62 -10.91 -13.36
C TYR A 143 7.91 -11.08 -11.87
N SER A 144 7.30 -10.23 -11.07
CA SER A 144 7.39 -10.32 -9.62
C SER A 144 6.13 -10.91 -9.00
N PHE A 145 5.87 -10.56 -7.74
CA PHE A 145 4.70 -10.97 -7.02
C PHE A 145 3.45 -10.25 -7.51
N ALA A 146 2.43 -11.04 -7.78
CA ALA A 146 1.05 -10.61 -7.82
C ALA A 146 0.42 -10.70 -6.42
N TYR A 147 -0.76 -10.10 -6.27
CA TYR A 147 -1.45 -10.00 -4.99
C TYR A 147 -2.78 -10.75 -5.01
N GLY A 148 -2.94 -11.69 -4.09
CA GLY A 148 -4.19 -12.41 -3.85
C GLY A 148 -5.11 -11.62 -2.93
N ARG A 149 -5.47 -12.18 -1.77
CA ARG A 149 -6.39 -11.54 -0.79
C ARG A 149 -5.76 -10.44 0.08
N SER A 150 -4.53 -10.00 -0.20
CA SER A 150 -3.77 -9.07 0.66
C SER A 150 -3.10 -7.96 -0.14
N GLN A 151 -2.73 -6.87 0.55
CA GLN A 151 -2.15 -5.67 -0.07
C GLN A 151 -3.02 -5.17 -1.24
N TRP A 152 -2.43 -4.88 -2.39
CA TRP A 152 -3.11 -4.36 -3.56
C TRP A 152 -4.22 -5.26 -4.10
N GLY A 153 -4.16 -6.57 -3.87
CA GLY A 153 -5.24 -7.47 -4.27
C GLY A 153 -6.50 -7.26 -3.43
N ALA A 154 -6.37 -7.01 -2.13
CA ALA A 154 -7.49 -6.61 -1.28
C ALA A 154 -8.04 -5.23 -1.68
N LEU A 155 -7.18 -4.29 -2.07
CA LEU A 155 -7.62 -2.98 -2.56
C LEU A 155 -8.35 -3.08 -3.91
N VAL A 156 -7.98 -4.04 -4.77
CA VAL A 156 -8.74 -4.37 -5.99
C VAL A 156 -10.15 -4.82 -5.64
N ASP A 157 -10.30 -5.70 -4.65
CA ASP A 157 -11.61 -6.18 -4.20
C ASP A 157 -12.47 -5.03 -3.63
N LEU A 158 -11.87 -4.15 -2.80
CA LEU A 158 -12.55 -2.98 -2.25
C LEU A 158 -12.98 -1.98 -3.35
N ALA A 159 -12.20 -1.86 -4.42
CA ALA A 159 -12.47 -1.01 -5.56
C ALA A 159 -13.42 -1.66 -6.60
N GLY A 160 -13.99 -2.82 -6.29
CA GLY A 160 -14.95 -3.51 -7.15
C GLY A 160 -14.35 -4.15 -8.41
N GLY A 161 -13.04 -4.40 -8.44
CA GLY A 161 -12.40 -5.15 -9.53
C GLY A 161 -12.55 -6.66 -9.40
N ASP A 162 -12.25 -7.38 -10.47
CA ASP A 162 -12.06 -8.83 -10.48
C ASP A 162 -10.55 -9.13 -10.49
N ASN A 163 -10.00 -9.52 -9.34
CA ASN A 163 -8.58 -9.79 -9.18
C ASN A 163 -8.18 -11.11 -9.85
N ILE A 164 -7.47 -11.04 -10.98
CA ILE A 164 -7.10 -12.23 -11.75
C ILE A 164 -6.12 -13.17 -11.01
N ALA A 165 -5.45 -12.68 -9.96
CA ALA A 165 -4.51 -13.47 -9.19
C ALA A 165 -5.19 -14.28 -8.07
N ALA A 166 -6.43 -13.93 -7.67
CA ALA A 166 -7.13 -14.55 -6.55
C ALA A 166 -7.26 -16.09 -6.65
N PRO A 167 -7.46 -16.71 -7.83
CA PRO A 167 -7.51 -18.17 -7.95
C PRO A 167 -6.16 -18.88 -7.77
N TYR A 168 -5.05 -18.15 -7.91
CA TYR A 168 -3.70 -18.73 -7.99
C TYR A 168 -2.79 -18.34 -6.83
N VAL A 169 -3.06 -17.20 -6.20
CA VAL A 169 -2.22 -16.60 -5.16
C VAL A 169 -3.07 -16.36 -3.92
N GLN A 170 -2.69 -16.96 -2.80
CA GLN A 170 -3.44 -16.79 -1.55
C GLN A 170 -3.30 -15.37 -0.98
N TYR A 171 -2.08 -14.90 -0.78
CA TYR A 171 -1.77 -13.59 -0.18
C TYR A 171 -0.99 -12.71 -1.15
N TRP A 172 0.24 -13.11 -1.45
CA TRP A 172 1.11 -12.54 -2.46
C TRP A 172 2.06 -13.64 -2.93
N GLY A 173 2.50 -13.59 -4.18
CA GLY A 173 3.32 -14.64 -4.77
C GLY A 173 3.45 -14.52 -6.28
N PRO A 174 4.34 -15.31 -6.89
CA PRO A 174 4.52 -15.28 -8.34
C PRO A 174 3.24 -15.76 -9.05
N MET A 175 2.98 -15.19 -10.21
CA MET A 175 1.95 -15.64 -11.14
C MET A 175 2.62 -15.96 -12.47
N ASN A 176 2.20 -17.04 -13.12
CA ASN A 176 2.80 -17.45 -14.38
C ASN A 176 2.39 -16.47 -15.51
N PRO A 177 3.30 -16.06 -16.42
CA PRO A 177 3.00 -15.11 -17.50
C PRO A 177 1.86 -15.54 -18.42
N GLU A 178 1.78 -16.83 -18.77
CA GLU A 178 0.72 -17.38 -19.59
C GLU A 178 -0.66 -17.28 -18.91
N GLN A 179 -0.73 -17.40 -17.58
CA GLN A 179 -1.96 -17.17 -16.81
C GLN A 179 -2.45 -15.72 -16.96
N ILE A 180 -1.53 -14.75 -16.94
CA ILE A 180 -1.86 -13.32 -17.12
C ILE A 180 -2.39 -13.07 -18.53
N LEU A 181 -1.72 -13.62 -19.55
CA LEU A 181 -2.14 -13.51 -20.95
C LEU A 181 -3.51 -14.17 -21.19
N ALA A 182 -3.75 -15.34 -20.60
CA ALA A 182 -5.02 -16.06 -20.71
C ALA A 182 -6.17 -15.32 -20.01
N ALA A 183 -5.90 -14.72 -18.85
CA ALA A 183 -6.89 -13.96 -18.08
C ALA A 183 -7.35 -12.69 -18.82
N LYS A 184 -6.51 -12.12 -19.71
CA LYS A 184 -6.80 -10.91 -20.50
C LYS A 184 -7.29 -9.76 -19.59
N PRO A 185 -6.47 -9.28 -18.64
CA PRO A 185 -6.87 -8.16 -17.78
C PRO A 185 -7.22 -6.91 -18.60
N GLU A 186 -8.23 -6.20 -18.11
CA GLU A 186 -8.71 -4.93 -18.65
C GLU A 186 -8.00 -3.75 -18.03
N VAL A 187 -7.46 -3.93 -16.82
CA VAL A 187 -6.62 -2.97 -16.11
C VAL A 187 -5.36 -3.69 -15.61
N ILE A 188 -4.20 -3.06 -15.77
CA ILE A 188 -2.95 -3.50 -15.17
C ILE A 188 -2.47 -2.43 -14.19
N LEU A 189 -2.10 -2.83 -12.99
CA LEU A 189 -1.54 -1.99 -11.94
C LEU A 189 -0.13 -2.47 -11.59
N ILE A 190 0.88 -1.65 -11.87
CA ILE A 190 2.28 -1.92 -11.53
C ILE A 190 2.68 -1.01 -10.36
N THR A 191 2.96 -1.61 -9.22
CA THR A 191 3.34 -0.86 -8.03
C THR A 191 4.85 -0.68 -7.94
N GLY A 192 5.30 0.47 -7.44
CA GLY A 192 6.72 0.81 -7.38
C GLY A 192 7.14 1.41 -6.04
N ALA A 193 8.44 1.42 -5.75
CA ALA A 193 9.00 2.08 -4.57
C ALA A 193 9.92 3.24 -4.99
N GLU A 194 10.38 4.05 -4.03
CA GLU A 194 11.21 5.23 -4.31
C GLU A 194 12.57 4.85 -4.93
N SER A 195 13.07 3.69 -4.49
CA SER A 195 14.35 3.12 -4.86
C SER A 195 14.27 1.61 -5.04
N SER A 196 15.06 1.08 -5.97
CA SER A 196 15.29 -0.35 -6.15
C SER A 196 16.75 -0.61 -6.51
N LYS A 197 17.26 -1.79 -6.17
CA LYS A 197 18.57 -2.27 -6.67
C LYS A 197 18.51 -2.63 -8.16
N VAL A 198 17.31 -2.85 -8.71
CA VAL A 198 17.08 -3.14 -10.12
C VAL A 198 16.84 -1.81 -10.86
N PRO A 199 17.74 -1.38 -11.77
CA PRO A 199 17.65 -0.07 -12.41
C PRO A 199 16.41 0.12 -13.28
N THR A 200 15.78 -0.96 -13.73
CA THR A 200 14.59 -0.98 -14.60
C THR A 200 13.28 -1.19 -13.81
N ALA A 201 13.35 -1.31 -12.49
CA ALA A 201 12.18 -1.44 -11.65
C ALA A 201 11.23 -0.25 -11.76
N MET A 202 9.95 -0.49 -11.46
CA MET A 202 8.98 0.57 -11.30
C MET A 202 9.38 1.50 -10.15
N ARG A 203 9.53 2.78 -10.45
CA ARG A 203 9.83 3.82 -9.46
C ARG A 203 8.60 4.68 -9.23
N MET A 204 8.21 4.83 -7.98
CA MET A 204 7.06 5.61 -7.54
C MET A 204 7.33 6.16 -6.14
N GLY A 205 6.60 7.19 -5.75
CA GLY A 205 6.61 7.74 -4.39
C GLY A 205 7.44 9.01 -4.26
N ILE A 206 8.00 9.19 -3.06
CA ILE A 206 8.67 10.42 -2.64
C ILE A 206 9.90 10.69 -3.52
N ASP A 207 10.04 11.92 -3.98
CA ASP A 207 11.13 12.41 -4.84
C ASP A 207 11.27 11.70 -6.20
N VAL A 208 10.26 10.93 -6.62
CA VAL A 208 10.17 10.37 -7.97
C VAL A 208 9.40 11.32 -8.88
N SER A 209 10.02 11.77 -9.97
CA SER A 209 9.36 12.62 -10.97
C SER A 209 8.31 11.83 -11.77
N ARG A 210 7.29 12.54 -12.24
CA ARG A 210 6.23 11.92 -13.07
C ARG A 210 6.80 11.34 -14.36
N GLU A 211 7.77 12.03 -14.96
CA GLU A 211 8.46 11.60 -16.17
C GLU A 211 9.19 10.27 -15.99
N ASP A 212 9.97 10.09 -14.90
CA ASP A 212 10.63 8.81 -14.62
C ASP A 212 9.59 7.71 -14.39
N ALA A 213 8.56 7.97 -13.58
CA ALA A 213 7.49 7.01 -13.32
C ALA A 213 6.77 6.55 -14.60
N LEU A 214 6.41 7.49 -15.50
CA LEU A 214 5.81 7.19 -16.80
C LEU A 214 6.74 6.35 -17.67
N LYS A 215 8.00 6.77 -17.81
CA LYS A 215 9.01 6.04 -18.59
C LYS A 215 9.20 4.60 -18.09
N ARG A 216 9.20 4.39 -16.77
CA ARG A 216 9.23 3.04 -16.18
C ARG A 216 7.98 2.26 -16.54
N LEU A 217 6.80 2.84 -16.35
CA LEU A 217 5.52 2.18 -16.61
C LEU A 217 5.39 1.73 -18.09
N GLU A 218 5.77 2.60 -19.02
CA GLU A 218 5.77 2.31 -20.46
C GLU A 218 6.63 1.08 -20.81
N SER A 219 7.74 0.87 -20.11
CA SER A 219 8.60 -0.30 -20.34
C SER A 219 7.93 -1.62 -19.96
N PHE A 220 7.01 -1.64 -18.99
CA PHE A 220 6.22 -2.83 -18.64
C PHE A 220 5.23 -3.18 -19.75
N ALA A 221 4.65 -2.19 -20.42
CA ALA A 221 3.74 -2.40 -21.55
C ALA A 221 4.40 -3.11 -22.75
N GLN A 222 5.73 -3.12 -22.82
CA GLN A 222 6.52 -3.76 -23.87
C GLN A 222 6.85 -5.24 -23.59
N ARG A 223 6.33 -5.82 -22.50
CA ARG A 223 6.53 -7.25 -22.20
C ARG A 223 6.05 -8.15 -23.35
N PRO A 224 6.74 -9.28 -23.61
CA PRO A 224 6.30 -10.23 -24.62
C PRO A 224 4.83 -10.65 -24.42
N GLY A 225 4.04 -10.56 -25.49
CA GLY A 225 2.60 -10.86 -25.49
C GLY A 225 1.69 -9.74 -24.98
N TRP A 226 2.21 -8.73 -24.26
CA TRP A 226 1.38 -7.69 -23.65
C TRP A 226 0.69 -6.77 -24.65
N SER A 227 1.25 -6.60 -25.85
CA SER A 227 0.58 -5.86 -26.95
C SER A 227 -0.77 -6.45 -27.37
N SER A 228 -1.05 -7.70 -27.00
CA SER A 228 -2.35 -8.35 -27.24
C SER A 228 -3.37 -8.11 -26.11
N LEU A 229 -2.92 -7.65 -24.93
CA LEU A 229 -3.78 -7.48 -23.76
C LEU A 229 -4.76 -6.31 -23.92
N PRO A 230 -6.02 -6.45 -23.48
CA PRO A 230 -6.99 -5.35 -23.50
C PRO A 230 -6.50 -4.10 -22.78
N ALA A 231 -5.88 -4.27 -21.60
CA ALA A 231 -5.32 -3.17 -20.83
C ALA A 231 -4.29 -2.35 -21.61
N VAL A 232 -3.35 -3.00 -22.33
CA VAL A 232 -2.29 -2.30 -23.07
C VAL A 232 -2.85 -1.60 -24.31
N ARG A 233 -3.72 -2.28 -25.07
CA ARG A 233 -4.36 -1.70 -26.26
C ARG A 233 -5.21 -0.47 -25.92
N SER A 234 -5.85 -0.49 -24.76
CA SER A 234 -6.71 0.60 -24.28
C SER A 234 -5.97 1.62 -23.42
N LYS A 235 -4.63 1.53 -23.32
CA LYS A 235 -3.78 2.39 -22.47
C LYS A 235 -4.17 2.40 -20.98
N ARG A 236 -4.72 1.31 -20.46
CA ARG A 236 -5.13 1.10 -19.06
C ARG A 236 -4.07 0.34 -18.26
N ILE A 237 -2.82 0.78 -18.39
CA ILE A 237 -1.72 0.38 -17.52
C ILE A 237 -1.46 1.52 -16.53
N HIS A 238 -1.40 1.23 -15.25
CA HIS A 238 -1.38 2.23 -14.19
C HIS A 238 -0.21 1.96 -13.25
N GLY A 239 0.48 3.01 -12.82
CA GLY A 239 1.48 2.96 -11.78
C GLY A 239 0.93 3.44 -10.44
N ALA A 240 1.32 2.80 -9.34
CA ALA A 240 0.99 3.27 -7.99
C ALA A 240 2.16 3.10 -7.01
N TYR A 241 2.27 3.97 -6.01
CA TYR A 241 3.29 3.88 -4.98
C TYR A 241 3.01 2.74 -4.01
N GLN A 242 3.88 1.73 -3.97
CA GLN A 242 3.76 0.53 -3.14
C GLN A 242 3.55 0.83 -1.65
N GLY A 243 4.08 1.94 -1.15
CA GLY A 243 3.90 2.39 0.23
C GLY A 243 2.54 3.05 0.52
N ALA A 244 1.70 3.28 -0.49
CA ALA A 244 0.33 3.79 -0.35
C ALA A 244 -0.72 2.67 -0.13
N SER A 245 -0.28 1.51 0.36
CA SER A 245 -1.13 0.42 0.87
C SER A 245 -0.85 0.18 2.36
N ARG A 246 -1.67 -0.63 3.03
CA ARG A 246 -1.52 -1.02 4.44
C ARG A 246 -1.52 0.16 5.40
N SER A 247 -2.35 1.17 5.13
CA SER A 247 -2.50 2.33 6.00
C SER A 247 -3.87 2.98 5.83
N VAL A 248 -4.33 3.73 6.83
CA VAL A 248 -5.54 4.55 6.72
C VAL A 248 -5.53 5.62 5.61
N ALA A 249 -4.41 5.80 4.89
CA ALA A 249 -4.37 6.65 3.70
C ALA A 249 -4.70 5.90 2.40
N ASP A 250 -4.79 4.56 2.43
CA ASP A 250 -4.97 3.74 1.22
C ASP A 250 -6.39 3.74 0.64
N TYR A 251 -7.35 4.45 1.28
CA TYR A 251 -8.61 4.80 0.62
C TYR A 251 -8.36 5.57 -0.69
N ALA A 252 -7.26 6.33 -0.79
CA ALA A 252 -6.86 7.00 -2.02
C ALA A 252 -6.42 5.97 -3.09
N SER A 253 -5.81 4.86 -2.69
CA SER A 253 -5.45 3.76 -3.59
C SER A 253 -6.70 3.00 -4.05
N VAL A 254 -7.70 2.80 -3.17
CA VAL A 254 -9.02 2.26 -3.55
C VAL A 254 -9.69 3.18 -4.59
N GLN A 255 -9.70 4.48 -4.35
CA GLN A 255 -10.21 5.48 -5.29
C GLN A 255 -9.46 5.43 -6.64
N TYR A 256 -8.14 5.27 -6.62
CA TYR A 256 -7.34 5.18 -7.84
C TYR A 256 -7.68 3.94 -8.66
N ILE A 257 -7.76 2.77 -8.02
CA ILE A 257 -8.14 1.52 -8.69
C ILE A 257 -9.57 1.63 -9.23
N ALA A 258 -10.50 2.19 -8.46
CA ALA A 258 -11.88 2.37 -8.89
C ALA A 258 -11.99 3.32 -10.09
N LYS A 259 -11.23 4.43 -10.10
CA LYS A 259 -11.15 5.33 -11.26
C LYS A 259 -10.54 4.64 -12.47
N ALA A 260 -9.48 3.86 -12.30
CA ALA A 260 -8.88 3.08 -13.38
C ALA A 260 -9.83 2.02 -13.93
N ALA A 261 -10.63 1.36 -13.08
CA ALA A 261 -11.59 0.32 -13.43
C ALA A 261 -12.88 0.89 -14.07
N TYR A 262 -13.38 2.01 -13.55
CA TYR A 262 -14.66 2.63 -13.90
C TYR A 262 -14.51 4.14 -14.16
N PRO A 263 -13.77 4.56 -15.20
CA PRO A 263 -13.39 5.96 -15.38
C PRO A 263 -14.58 6.92 -15.51
N SER A 264 -15.70 6.49 -16.09
CA SER A 264 -16.92 7.31 -16.20
C SER A 264 -17.61 7.58 -14.86
N LEU A 265 -17.46 6.68 -13.87
CA LEU A 265 -18.09 6.83 -12.56
C LEU A 265 -17.30 7.74 -11.61
N PHE A 266 -16.00 7.92 -11.85
CA PHE A 266 -15.08 8.56 -10.90
C PHE A 266 -14.28 9.71 -11.51
N GLN A 267 -14.86 10.43 -12.47
CA GLN A 267 -14.23 11.60 -13.09
C GLN A 267 -13.97 12.73 -12.08
N ASP A 268 -14.86 12.85 -11.09
CA ASP A 268 -14.85 13.82 -9.98
C ASP A 268 -13.79 13.53 -8.91
N ILE A 269 -13.26 12.31 -8.84
CA ILE A 269 -12.27 11.94 -7.83
C ILE A 269 -10.85 12.19 -8.34
N ASP A 270 -10.05 12.87 -7.52
CA ASP A 270 -8.60 12.98 -7.67
C ASP A 270 -7.90 12.17 -6.57
N PRO A 271 -7.46 10.93 -6.85
CA PRO A 271 -6.79 10.07 -5.87
C PRO A 271 -5.46 10.64 -5.36
N GLN A 272 -4.73 11.40 -6.19
CA GLN A 272 -3.48 12.03 -5.77
C GLN A 272 -3.76 13.16 -4.77
N ALA A 273 -4.78 13.98 -5.03
CA ALA A 273 -5.22 15.00 -4.07
C ALA A 273 -5.76 14.37 -2.78
N SER A 274 -6.49 13.26 -2.85
CA SER A 274 -6.93 12.50 -1.67
C SER A 274 -5.74 12.06 -0.80
N TYR A 275 -4.76 11.40 -1.41
CA TYR A 275 -3.57 10.93 -0.71
C TYR A 275 -2.78 12.08 -0.06
N LEU A 276 -2.47 13.13 -0.82
CA LEU A 276 -1.74 14.31 -0.29
C LEU A 276 -2.58 15.10 0.73
N GLY A 277 -3.90 15.11 0.56
CA GLY A 277 -4.85 15.72 1.48
C GLY A 277 -4.85 15.04 2.84
N PHE A 278 -4.74 13.70 2.88
CA PHE A 278 -4.56 12.95 4.12
C PHE A 278 -3.30 13.39 4.85
N TYR A 279 -2.16 13.46 4.16
CA TYR A 279 -0.90 13.93 4.74
C TYR A 279 -1.05 15.36 5.29
N LYS A 280 -1.65 16.28 4.52
CA LYS A 280 -1.85 17.67 4.94
C LYS A 280 -2.72 17.80 6.19
N ARG A 281 -3.76 16.96 6.33
CA ARG A 281 -4.67 16.99 7.49
C ARG A 281 -4.07 16.32 8.73
N TRP A 282 -3.38 15.20 8.55
CA TRP A 282 -3.10 14.27 9.65
C TRP A 282 -1.62 14.00 9.92
N LEU A 283 -0.70 14.44 9.06
CA LEU A 283 0.72 14.16 9.20
C LEU A 283 1.56 15.45 9.29
N PRO A 284 2.73 15.39 9.96
CA PRO A 284 3.58 16.57 10.14
C PRO A 284 4.34 17.00 8.88
N VAL A 285 4.26 16.19 7.81
CA VAL A 285 4.94 16.42 6.54
C VAL A 285 3.97 16.14 5.40
N VAL A 286 4.18 16.79 4.26
CA VAL A 286 3.48 16.48 3.01
C VAL A 286 4.53 16.12 1.98
N PRO A 287 4.55 14.86 1.50
CA PRO A 287 5.58 14.43 0.58
C PRO A 287 5.36 15.03 -0.81
N ARG A 288 6.44 15.13 -1.58
CA ARG A 288 6.41 15.48 -3.01
C ARG A 288 6.90 14.29 -3.80
N GLY A 289 6.40 14.12 -5.01
CA GLY A 289 6.73 12.99 -5.88
C GLY A 289 5.51 12.48 -6.64
N THR A 290 5.57 11.24 -7.09
CA THR A 290 4.53 10.65 -7.96
C THR A 290 3.93 9.42 -7.29
N PHE A 291 2.71 9.53 -6.80
CA PHE A 291 2.05 8.45 -6.05
C PHE A 291 1.13 7.59 -6.91
N TYR A 292 0.57 8.17 -7.96
CA TYR A 292 -0.24 7.49 -8.97
C TYR A 292 0.11 8.05 -10.34
N VAL A 293 0.10 7.21 -11.37
CA VAL A 293 0.40 7.65 -12.74
C VAL A 293 -0.25 6.75 -13.77
N GLU A 294 -0.70 7.33 -14.87
CA GLU A 294 -1.27 6.62 -16.02
C GLU A 294 -0.72 7.25 -17.32
N PRO A 295 -0.59 6.47 -18.41
CA PRO A 295 -0.17 6.98 -19.70
C PRO A 295 -1.04 8.14 -20.16
N GLU A 296 -0.44 9.11 -20.84
CA GLU A 296 -1.21 10.18 -21.46
C GLU A 296 -2.11 9.60 -22.57
N THR A 297 -3.42 9.79 -22.40
CA THR A 297 -4.37 9.61 -23.50
C THR A 297 -4.25 10.86 -24.38
N GLY A 298 -3.41 10.79 -25.42
CA GLY A 298 -3.33 11.85 -26.42
C GLY A 298 -4.72 12.25 -26.90
N HIS A 299 -4.99 13.56 -26.86
CA HIS A 299 -6.17 14.18 -27.46
C HIS A 299 -6.10 14.12 -28.99
#